data_AF-A0A847LMM7-F1
#
_entry.id   AF-A0A847LMM7-F1
#
_cell.length_a   1.000
_cell.length_b   1.000
_cell.length_c   1.000
_cell.angle_alpha   90.00
_cell.angle_beta   90.00
_cell.angle_gamma   90.00
#
_symmetry.space_group_name_H-M   'P 1'
#
loop_
_entity.id
_entity.type
_entity.pdbx_description
1 polymer ?
#
loop_
_entity_poly.entity_id
_entity_poly.type
_entity_poly.pdbx_seq_one_letter_code
_entity_poly.pdbx_strand_id
1 'polypeptide(L)'
;MAANGNGDLYKELEVAIEAVRAAGAILLQDFHRPGGPRKKDDHHALADTEAERVIHDLLRGRFPQHGYLGEELGVADPGTSGFVWLVDPNDGTAAYLKGYRGSAVSIGLVHEGKPVLGVVFAFAAPTDEGDLFAWARGMPAVLRNGQPVPPRVWAAEPGPAVTVLCKENASERVVTWRRRVSPCRFRGVPGIAYRLALVAAGEGEACVSTSGPGGYDIAGGHALVAGMGGVMLTASGLPVSYDRHGSAHVGSPCTAGAPALAVWLLGRDWGHAGVQEIGQKSGPEKLAPGRNVADAGLLARAQGCLLGQLAGDALGELGEFKSGAQVKAEFPQGLRRIIDGGPWGTIAGQPTDDSELALMLARSLVAKKGFDLEAVARSYCHWLTSEPFDIGNTTRTGLGALKAALAAGGNLLQAVQTKGNRDSQANGALMRVSPLGIFGAGRDGPVEALEQMARQDAGLTHPHPVCADCSAVFVAALAHAIRTGAPAREVHGFACGRAAAIGVHPTVTAALEAAATAHGMPVLEASPRGFVLKAFQAAFYQLLHAPSLEDGLVAIVEAGGDTDTNGAIAGALLGSVHGVRAFPLQWLDRVLTCRPLYGLAGVERPRPPEFWPVDALTLAEHLLLAGAG
;
A
#
# COMPACT_ATOMS: atom_id res chain seq x y z
N MET A 1 54.17 2.29 13.21
CA MET A 1 52.95 1.53 13.51
C MET A 1 51.78 2.32 12.94
N ALA A 2 51.04 1.71 12.02
CA ALA A 2 50.11 2.38 11.11
C ALA A 2 48.90 2.98 11.86
N ALA A 3 48.50 4.19 11.46
CA ALA A 3 47.29 4.84 11.89
C ALA A 3 46.07 4.13 11.25
N ASN A 4 45.11 3.72 12.06
CA ASN A 4 43.83 3.17 11.62
C ASN A 4 43.01 4.25 10.89
N GLY A 5 43.01 4.22 9.56
CA GLY A 5 42.24 5.12 8.67
C GLY A 5 40.77 4.74 8.48
N ASN A 6 40.07 4.28 9.53
CA ASN A 6 38.61 4.19 9.49
C ASN A 6 38.02 5.54 9.93
N GLY A 7 38.00 6.50 9.00
CA GLY A 7 37.35 7.79 9.21
C GLY A 7 35.87 7.58 9.52
N ASP A 8 35.43 8.14 10.63
CA ASP A 8 34.04 8.18 11.05
C ASP A 8 33.24 9.11 10.12
N LEU A 9 32.26 8.57 9.38
CA LEU A 9 31.43 9.27 8.39
C LEU A 9 30.14 9.87 8.99
N TYR A 10 29.98 9.91 10.32
CA TYR A 10 28.75 10.44 10.92
C TYR A 10 28.49 11.91 10.55
N LYS A 11 29.53 12.74 10.42
CA LYS A 11 29.37 14.16 10.05
C LYS A 11 28.86 14.31 8.61
N GLU A 12 29.44 13.55 7.69
CA GLU A 12 28.99 13.47 6.30
C GLU A 12 27.53 13.01 6.22
N LEU A 13 27.16 12.03 7.05
CA LEU A 13 25.80 11.50 7.09
C LEU A 13 24.79 12.50 7.63
N GLU A 14 25.11 13.20 8.72
CA GLU A 14 24.25 14.24 9.30
C GLU A 14 23.95 15.34 8.27
N VAL A 15 24.98 15.82 7.57
CA VAL A 15 24.84 16.89 6.56
C VAL A 15 24.09 16.38 5.33
N ALA A 16 24.30 15.12 4.90
CA ALA A 16 23.53 14.53 3.82
C ALA A 16 22.04 14.37 4.19
N ILE A 17 21.72 13.99 5.43
CA ILE A 17 20.34 13.93 5.94
C ILE A 17 19.71 15.33 5.97
N GLU A 18 20.45 16.36 6.39
CA GLU A 18 20.00 17.75 6.33
C GLU A 18 19.70 18.18 4.89
N ALA A 19 20.62 17.89 3.96
CA ALA A 19 20.50 18.24 2.56
C ALA A 19 19.29 17.58 1.87
N VAL A 20 19.07 16.27 2.05
CA VAL A 20 17.89 15.62 1.45
C VAL A 20 16.58 16.16 2.00
N ARG A 21 16.52 16.55 3.28
CA ARG A 21 15.30 17.12 3.88
C ARG A 21 15.02 18.50 3.32
N ALA A 22 16.05 19.33 3.17
CA ALA A 22 15.92 20.67 2.59
C ALA A 22 15.47 20.61 1.12
N ALA A 23 16.07 19.74 0.32
CA ALA A 23 15.65 19.48 -1.05
C ALA A 23 14.24 18.89 -1.15
N GLY A 24 13.94 17.89 -0.31
CA GLY A 24 12.63 17.25 -0.27
C GLY A 24 11.50 18.23 0.08
N ALA A 25 11.75 19.24 0.92
CA ALA A 25 10.78 20.29 1.21
C ALA A 25 10.46 21.16 -0.02
N ILE A 26 11.46 21.50 -0.84
CA ILE A 26 11.28 22.24 -2.10
C ILE A 26 10.43 21.42 -3.07
N LEU A 27 10.78 20.15 -3.25
CA LEU A 27 10.08 19.24 -4.16
C LEU A 27 8.66 18.95 -3.69
N LEU A 28 8.43 18.77 -2.39
CA LEU A 28 7.09 18.54 -1.85
C LEU A 28 6.21 19.79 -2.03
N GLN A 29 6.76 20.98 -1.81
CA GLN A 29 6.04 22.22 -2.08
C GLN A 29 5.68 22.36 -3.56
N ASP A 30 6.59 21.98 -4.46
CA ASP A 30 6.34 21.99 -5.90
C ASP A 30 5.32 20.92 -6.33
N PHE A 31 5.33 19.75 -5.68
CA PHE A 31 4.39 18.64 -5.90
C PHE A 31 2.93 19.08 -5.72
N HIS A 32 2.66 19.86 -4.67
CA HIS A 32 1.31 20.29 -4.29
C HIS A 32 0.86 21.61 -4.90
N ARG A 33 1.63 22.15 -5.86
CA ARG A 33 1.21 23.38 -6.55
C ARG A 33 -0.12 23.18 -7.27
N PRO A 34 -0.96 24.22 -7.36
CA PRO A 34 -2.13 24.18 -8.23
C PRO A 34 -1.71 23.86 -9.68
N GLY A 35 -2.27 22.79 -10.25
CA GLY A 35 -1.89 22.27 -11.57
C GLY A 35 -0.68 21.32 -11.56
N GLY A 36 -0.11 21.04 -10.39
CA GLY A 36 1.00 20.13 -10.16
C GLY A 36 2.39 20.76 -10.32
N PRO A 37 3.43 19.91 -10.28
CA PRO A 37 4.83 20.31 -10.43
C PRO A 37 5.12 21.24 -11.61
N ARG A 38 6.09 22.13 -11.44
CA ARG A 38 6.54 23.02 -12.52
C ARG A 38 7.39 22.24 -13.52
N LYS A 39 6.81 21.96 -14.68
CA LYS A 39 7.45 21.22 -15.76
C LYS A 39 8.46 22.06 -16.55
N LYS A 40 9.69 21.55 -16.72
CA LYS A 40 10.68 22.06 -17.69
C LYS A 40 10.53 21.34 -19.03
N ASP A 41 10.45 20.00 -18.98
CA ASP A 41 10.09 19.12 -20.10
C ASP A 41 9.44 17.82 -19.57
N ASP A 42 9.29 16.78 -20.41
CA ASP A 42 8.64 15.51 -20.03
C ASP A 42 9.39 14.70 -18.96
N HIS A 43 10.65 15.02 -18.71
CA HIS A 43 11.56 14.28 -17.85
C HIS A 43 12.20 15.13 -16.76
N HIS A 44 12.13 16.45 -16.83
CA HIS A 44 12.75 17.37 -15.87
C HIS A 44 11.74 18.38 -15.31
N ALA A 45 11.83 18.68 -14.01
CA ALA A 45 11.07 19.72 -13.32
C ALA A 45 11.97 20.93 -13.04
N LEU A 46 11.37 22.13 -12.96
CA LEU A 46 12.12 23.34 -12.57
C LEU A 46 12.65 23.24 -11.12
N ALA A 47 11.94 22.49 -10.27
CA ALA A 47 12.33 22.27 -8.88
C ALA A 47 13.58 21.40 -8.73
N ASP A 48 13.95 20.59 -9.73
CA ASP A 48 15.12 19.70 -9.67
C ASP A 48 16.41 20.52 -9.52
N THR A 49 16.55 21.58 -10.34
CA THR A 49 17.68 22.52 -10.25
C THR A 49 17.70 23.30 -8.93
N GLU A 50 16.54 23.65 -8.37
CA GLU A 50 16.42 24.35 -7.09
C GLU A 50 16.83 23.44 -5.91
N ALA A 51 16.38 22.19 -5.94
CA ALA A 51 16.73 21.16 -4.97
C ALA A 51 18.23 20.84 -5.01
N GLU A 52 18.81 20.63 -6.20
CA GLU A 52 20.24 20.35 -6.31
C GLU A 52 21.11 21.50 -5.81
N ARG A 53 20.72 22.75 -6.07
CA ARG A 53 21.46 23.94 -5.57
C ARG A 53 21.63 23.90 -4.06
N VAL A 54 20.56 23.62 -3.33
CA VAL A 54 20.59 23.57 -1.86
C VAL A 54 21.45 22.41 -1.37
N ILE A 55 21.37 21.24 -2.03
CA ILE A 55 22.22 20.09 -1.71
C ILE A 55 23.69 20.44 -1.93
N HIS A 56 24.02 20.97 -3.10
CA HIS A 56 25.36 21.39 -3.47
C HIS A 56 25.95 22.37 -2.45
N ASP A 57 25.22 23.41 -2.09
CA ASP A 57 25.72 24.47 -1.20
C ASP A 57 25.98 23.94 0.22
N LEU A 58 25.13 23.06 0.74
CA LEU A 58 25.33 22.41 2.04
C LEU A 58 26.54 21.47 2.02
N LEU A 59 26.61 20.55 1.04
CA LEU A 59 27.67 19.55 0.96
C LEU A 59 29.04 20.18 0.68
N ARG A 60 29.13 21.09 -0.31
CA ARG A 60 30.40 21.75 -0.67
C ARG A 60 30.82 22.80 0.34
N GLY A 61 29.86 23.47 0.97
CA GLY A 61 30.13 24.40 2.07
C GLY A 61 30.77 23.70 3.26
N ARG A 62 30.30 22.49 3.60
CA ARG A 62 30.84 21.72 4.73
C ARG A 62 32.08 20.89 4.39
N PHE A 63 32.15 20.36 3.17
CA PHE A 63 33.22 19.48 2.69
C PHE A 63 33.85 20.01 1.39
N PRO A 64 34.59 21.14 1.43
CA PRO A 64 35.17 21.78 0.24
C PRO A 64 36.23 20.92 -0.47
N GLN A 65 36.75 19.87 0.19
CA GLN A 65 37.74 18.96 -0.38
C GLN A 65 37.11 17.76 -1.12
N HIS A 66 35.82 17.48 -0.89
CA HIS A 66 35.11 16.36 -1.52
C HIS A 66 34.68 16.75 -2.93
N GLY A 67 34.77 15.83 -3.87
CA GLY A 67 34.20 15.99 -5.21
C GLY A 67 32.68 16.03 -5.19
N TYR A 68 32.10 16.39 -6.33
CA TYR A 68 30.67 16.47 -6.54
C TYR A 68 30.32 16.16 -8.01
N LEU A 69 29.34 15.29 -8.21
CA LEU A 69 28.70 15.02 -9.48
C LEU A 69 27.18 15.03 -9.25
N GLY A 70 26.51 16.02 -9.84
CA GLY A 70 25.05 16.14 -9.79
C GLY A 70 24.41 16.04 -11.17
N GLU A 71 23.12 15.74 -11.22
CA GLU A 71 22.34 15.56 -12.45
C GLU A 71 22.04 16.89 -13.17
N GLU A 72 21.65 17.93 -12.44
CA GLU A 72 21.01 19.15 -12.96
C GLU A 72 21.97 20.33 -13.14
N LEU A 73 22.93 20.52 -12.22
CA LEU A 73 23.80 21.71 -12.27
C LEU A 73 24.94 21.59 -13.28
N GLY A 74 25.16 20.41 -13.86
CA GLY A 74 26.28 20.13 -14.76
C GLY A 74 27.65 20.25 -14.09
N VAL A 75 27.70 20.22 -12.75
CA VAL A 75 28.94 20.27 -11.97
C VAL A 75 29.52 18.86 -11.89
N ALA A 76 30.74 18.71 -12.41
CA ALA A 76 31.55 17.50 -12.27
C ALA A 76 32.94 17.90 -11.75
N ASP A 77 33.16 17.72 -10.46
CA ASP A 77 34.41 18.02 -9.76
C ASP A 77 34.89 16.76 -9.01
N PRO A 78 36.05 16.17 -9.34
CA PRO A 78 36.56 15.01 -8.61
C PRO A 78 37.04 15.37 -7.18
N GLY A 79 37.22 16.65 -6.87
CA GLY A 79 37.78 17.10 -5.59
C GLY A 79 39.23 16.66 -5.38
N THR A 80 39.69 16.75 -4.13
CA THR A 80 41.09 16.44 -3.73
C THR A 80 41.21 15.39 -2.62
N SER A 81 40.12 15.12 -1.91
CA SER A 81 40.08 14.15 -0.79
C SER A 81 39.93 12.69 -1.23
N GLY A 82 39.58 12.43 -2.49
CA GLY A 82 39.21 11.10 -2.98
C GLY A 82 37.79 10.66 -2.61
N PHE A 83 37.03 11.49 -1.89
CA PHE A 83 35.59 11.34 -1.71
C PHE A 83 34.83 12.12 -2.78
N VAL A 84 33.76 11.56 -3.34
CA VAL A 84 32.91 12.23 -4.34
C VAL A 84 31.44 12.06 -3.96
N TRP A 85 30.73 13.18 -3.82
CA TRP A 85 29.27 13.21 -3.65
C TRP A 85 28.59 12.97 -5.00
N LEU A 86 27.66 12.02 -5.07
CA LEU A 86 26.82 11.75 -6.23
C LEU A 86 25.38 12.08 -5.87
N VAL A 87 24.77 13.01 -6.61
CA VAL A 87 23.48 13.61 -6.26
C VAL A 87 22.51 13.52 -7.43
N ASP A 88 21.39 12.85 -7.19
CA ASP A 88 20.19 13.00 -7.99
C ASP A 88 19.18 13.76 -7.11
N PRO A 89 18.83 15.02 -7.46
CA PRO A 89 17.94 15.82 -6.65
C PRO A 89 16.50 15.28 -6.66
N ASN A 90 16.09 14.50 -7.68
CA ASN A 90 14.71 14.03 -7.84
C ASN A 90 14.61 12.76 -8.70
N ASP A 91 15.13 11.64 -8.21
CA ASP A 91 15.10 10.36 -8.92
C ASP A 91 13.64 9.90 -9.11
N GLY A 92 13.20 9.82 -10.36
CA GLY A 92 11.82 9.54 -10.72
C GLY A 92 11.00 10.74 -11.21
N THR A 93 11.63 11.86 -11.60
CA THR A 93 10.98 13.11 -12.06
C THR A 93 9.82 12.89 -13.04
N ALA A 94 9.95 11.99 -14.02
CA ALA A 94 8.88 11.75 -15.00
C ALA A 94 7.57 11.21 -14.37
N ALA A 95 7.65 10.51 -13.24
CA ALA A 95 6.48 10.06 -12.48
C ALA A 95 5.98 11.14 -11.51
N TYR A 96 6.91 11.86 -10.88
CA TYR A 96 6.63 13.06 -10.08
C TYR A 96 5.80 14.09 -10.86
N LEU A 97 6.20 14.42 -12.09
CA LEU A 97 5.48 15.32 -13.00
C LEU A 97 4.07 14.85 -13.37
N LYS A 98 3.77 13.55 -13.19
CA LYS A 98 2.44 12.95 -13.41
C LYS A 98 1.61 12.89 -12.13
N GLY A 99 2.13 13.32 -10.98
CA GLY A 99 1.46 13.26 -9.69
C GLY A 99 1.62 11.93 -8.95
N TYR A 100 2.53 11.05 -9.38
CA TYR A 100 2.83 9.82 -8.64
C TYR A 100 3.75 10.10 -7.45
N ARG A 101 3.44 9.46 -6.33
CA ARG A 101 4.31 9.38 -5.16
C ARG A 101 5.43 8.37 -5.39
N GLY A 102 6.60 8.60 -4.77
CA GLY A 102 7.74 7.67 -4.82
C GLY A 102 8.92 8.13 -5.67
N SER A 103 8.93 9.40 -6.09
CA SER A 103 10.17 10.11 -6.43
C SER A 103 10.99 10.35 -5.16
N ALA A 104 12.32 10.45 -5.28
CA ALA A 104 13.18 10.60 -4.12
C ALA A 104 14.41 11.47 -4.38
N VAL A 105 14.83 12.19 -3.34
CA VAL A 105 16.18 12.79 -3.32
C VAL A 105 17.19 11.67 -3.02
N SER A 106 18.25 11.54 -3.81
CA SER A 106 19.30 10.54 -3.63
C SER A 106 20.67 11.20 -3.49
N ILE A 107 21.35 10.92 -2.38
CA ILE A 107 22.73 11.36 -2.12
C ILE A 107 23.58 10.14 -1.78
N GLY A 108 24.63 9.90 -2.56
CA GLY A 108 25.66 8.91 -2.27
C GLY A 108 27.02 9.57 -2.06
N LEU A 109 27.85 8.98 -1.19
CA LEU A 109 29.27 9.31 -1.10
C LEU A 109 30.09 8.11 -1.56
N VAL A 110 30.97 8.33 -2.53
CA VAL A 110 31.87 7.31 -3.04
C VAL A 110 33.30 7.58 -2.57
N HIS A 111 34.00 6.52 -2.20
CA HIS A 111 35.43 6.54 -1.88
C HIS A 111 36.11 5.28 -2.39
N GLU A 112 37.25 5.43 -3.07
CA GLU A 112 37.99 4.32 -3.69
C GLU A 112 37.12 3.41 -4.57
N GLY A 113 36.21 4.03 -5.33
CA GLY A 113 35.30 3.36 -6.24
C GLY A 113 34.17 2.56 -5.58
N LYS A 114 33.97 2.71 -4.25
CA LYS A 114 32.90 2.05 -3.48
C LYS A 114 31.94 3.08 -2.88
N PRO A 115 30.64 2.77 -2.80
CA PRO A 115 29.69 3.60 -2.06
C PRO A 115 29.91 3.39 -0.56
N VAL A 116 30.27 4.46 0.16
CA VAL A 116 30.58 4.40 1.60
C VAL A 116 29.51 5.07 2.46
N LEU A 117 28.58 5.80 1.86
CA LEU A 117 27.43 6.42 2.53
C LEU A 117 26.31 6.63 1.51
N GLY A 118 25.07 6.46 1.96
CA GLY A 118 23.89 6.73 1.14
C GLY A 118 22.74 7.26 1.98
N VAL A 119 22.06 8.27 1.43
CA VAL A 119 20.81 8.83 1.96
C VAL A 119 19.80 8.91 0.81
N VAL A 120 18.63 8.32 1.01
CA VAL A 120 17.51 8.37 0.04
C VAL A 120 16.28 8.86 0.77
N PHE A 121 15.60 9.88 0.24
CA PHE A 121 14.40 10.44 0.84
C PHE A 121 13.26 10.53 -0.17
N ALA A 122 12.29 9.61 -0.06
CA ALA A 122 11.04 9.67 -0.82
C ALA A 122 10.08 10.64 -0.13
N PHE A 123 10.20 11.92 -0.46
CA PHE A 123 9.60 13.06 0.27
C PHE A 123 8.06 13.08 0.30
N ALA A 124 7.40 12.37 -0.61
CA ALA A 124 5.93 12.31 -0.70
C ALA A 124 5.37 10.88 -0.60
N ALA A 125 6.15 9.89 -0.17
CA ALA A 125 5.72 8.48 -0.11
C ALA A 125 5.87 7.85 1.28
N PRO A 126 4.96 6.92 1.68
CA PRO A 126 3.66 6.67 1.06
C PRO A 126 2.67 7.84 1.25
N THR A 127 3.03 8.77 2.13
CA THR A 127 2.36 10.04 2.42
C THR A 127 3.40 11.16 2.53
N ASP A 128 2.95 12.39 2.76
CA ASP A 128 3.81 13.58 2.88
C ASP A 128 4.69 13.63 4.15
N GLU A 129 4.58 12.64 5.05
CA GLU A 129 5.60 12.42 6.09
C GLU A 129 6.96 12.05 5.49
N GLY A 130 6.94 11.50 4.27
CA GLY A 130 8.10 11.02 3.53
C GLY A 130 8.78 9.81 4.16
N ASP A 131 9.63 9.13 3.39
CA ASP A 131 10.33 7.92 3.82
C ASP A 131 11.84 8.08 3.59
N LEU A 132 12.59 8.22 4.68
CA LEU A 132 14.02 8.53 4.69
C LEU A 132 14.84 7.31 5.10
N PHE A 133 15.85 6.99 4.28
CA PHE A 133 16.79 5.91 4.52
C PHE A 133 18.21 6.48 4.58
N ALA A 134 19.00 5.99 5.53
CA ALA A 134 20.34 6.49 5.76
C ALA A 134 21.28 5.38 6.23
N TRP A 135 22.50 5.36 5.68
CA TRP A 135 23.57 4.49 6.13
C TRP A 135 24.93 5.05 5.78
N ALA A 136 25.92 4.78 6.62
CA ALA A 136 27.32 5.03 6.36
C ALA A 136 28.18 3.84 6.81
N ARG A 137 29.31 3.62 6.13
CA ARG A 137 30.26 2.56 6.46
C ARG A 137 30.70 2.67 7.91
N GLY A 138 30.54 1.58 8.65
CA GLY A 138 30.82 1.51 10.09
C GLY A 138 29.56 1.52 10.96
N MET A 139 28.40 1.88 10.40
CA MET A 139 27.12 1.76 11.10
C MET A 139 26.66 0.31 11.23
N PRO A 140 25.99 -0.06 12.34
CA PRO A 140 25.54 -1.43 12.57
C PRO A 140 24.31 -1.83 11.73
N ALA A 141 23.54 -0.85 11.24
CA ALA A 141 22.32 -1.08 10.47
C ALA A 141 22.01 0.13 9.59
N VAL A 142 21.27 -0.10 8.50
CA VAL A 142 20.55 0.96 7.79
C VAL A 142 19.48 1.55 8.72
N LEU A 143 19.29 2.86 8.68
CA LEU A 143 18.18 3.53 9.35
C LEU A 143 17.06 3.81 8.35
N ARG A 144 15.81 3.58 8.75
CA ARG A 144 14.59 4.05 8.09
C ARG A 144 13.83 4.94 9.05
N ASN A 145 13.60 6.20 8.68
CA ASN A 145 12.93 7.21 9.50
C ASN A 145 13.53 7.32 10.93
N GLY A 146 14.86 7.21 11.01
CA GLY A 146 15.61 7.25 12.27
C GLY A 146 15.62 5.95 13.09
N GLN A 147 14.89 4.92 12.65
CA GLN A 147 14.85 3.61 13.33
C GLN A 147 15.74 2.60 12.59
N PRO A 148 16.48 1.75 13.32
CA PRO A 148 17.30 0.71 12.70
C PRO A 148 16.42 -0.32 11.98
N VAL A 149 16.76 -0.60 10.72
CA VAL A 149 16.19 -1.72 9.97
C VAL A 149 16.72 -3.02 10.59
N PRO A 150 15.85 -3.98 10.94
CA PRO A 150 16.29 -5.25 11.49
C PRO A 150 17.24 -6.00 10.54
N PRO A 151 18.23 -6.74 11.07
CA PRO A 151 19.02 -7.66 10.26
C PRO A 151 18.10 -8.64 9.54
N ARG A 152 18.43 -8.95 8.29
CA ARG A 152 17.60 -9.82 7.45
C ARG A 152 18.40 -10.96 6.83
N VAL A 153 17.71 -12.06 6.60
CA VAL A 153 18.22 -13.18 5.78
C VAL A 153 17.74 -12.97 4.35
N TRP A 154 18.68 -12.92 3.40
CA TRP A 154 18.35 -12.78 1.99
C TRP A 154 17.78 -14.08 1.43
N ALA A 155 16.78 -13.96 0.55
CA ALA A 155 16.24 -15.09 -0.19
C ALA A 155 17.34 -15.76 -1.03
N ALA A 156 17.50 -17.07 -0.89
CA ALA A 156 18.49 -17.85 -1.61
C ALA A 156 18.04 -18.24 -3.02
N GLU A 157 16.73 -18.33 -3.26
CA GLU A 157 16.15 -18.82 -4.50
C GLU A 157 14.92 -17.98 -4.89
N PRO A 158 14.61 -17.87 -6.20
CA PRO A 158 13.37 -17.24 -6.66
C PRO A 158 12.15 -18.07 -6.26
N GLY A 159 11.04 -17.42 -5.93
CA GLY A 159 9.82 -18.13 -5.52
C GLY A 159 8.62 -17.19 -5.34
N PRO A 160 7.41 -17.73 -5.10
CA PRO A 160 6.18 -16.94 -4.96
C PRO A 160 6.22 -15.99 -3.75
N ALA A 161 7.05 -16.27 -2.75
CA ALA A 161 7.25 -15.38 -1.61
C ALA A 161 8.20 -14.21 -1.88
N VAL A 162 8.89 -14.19 -3.02
CA VAL A 162 9.91 -13.18 -3.39
C VAL A 162 9.26 -12.05 -4.20
N THR A 163 9.51 -10.81 -3.79
CA THR A 163 9.11 -9.61 -4.55
C THR A 163 10.31 -8.98 -5.25
N VAL A 164 10.15 -8.70 -6.55
CA VAL A 164 11.09 -7.92 -7.36
C VAL A 164 10.54 -6.51 -7.59
N LEU A 165 11.29 -5.49 -7.17
CA LEU A 165 10.95 -4.09 -7.43
C LEU A 165 11.39 -3.68 -8.84
N CYS A 166 10.50 -3.02 -9.56
CA CYS A 166 10.72 -2.56 -10.93
C CYS A 166 10.09 -1.19 -11.15
N LYS A 167 10.32 -0.60 -12.33
CA LYS A 167 9.76 0.71 -12.70
C LYS A 167 8.22 0.69 -12.62
N GLU A 168 7.60 1.80 -12.25
CA GLU A 168 6.16 1.94 -12.02
C GLU A 168 5.30 1.52 -13.22
N ASN A 169 5.78 1.78 -14.44
CA ASN A 169 5.10 1.40 -15.69
C ASN A 169 5.01 -0.13 -15.89
N ALA A 170 5.64 -0.94 -15.03
CA ALA A 170 5.46 -2.39 -15.05
C ALA A 170 4.01 -2.82 -14.81
N SER A 171 3.25 -2.02 -14.07
CA SER A 171 1.83 -2.23 -13.83
C SER A 171 0.97 -2.03 -15.09
N GLU A 172 1.49 -1.38 -16.13
CA GLU A 172 0.83 -1.27 -17.43
C GLU A 172 1.08 -2.51 -18.31
N ARG A 173 2.17 -3.24 -18.03
CA ARG A 173 2.67 -4.36 -18.85
C ARG A 173 2.69 -5.68 -18.09
N VAL A 174 1.60 -5.98 -17.37
CA VAL A 174 1.55 -7.01 -16.33
C VAL A 174 1.96 -8.40 -16.82
N VAL A 175 1.44 -8.82 -17.97
CA VAL A 175 1.75 -10.16 -18.54
C VAL A 175 3.24 -10.28 -18.84
N THR A 176 3.83 -9.25 -19.47
CA THR A 176 5.26 -9.20 -19.79
C THR A 176 6.10 -9.27 -18.53
N TRP A 177 5.81 -8.42 -17.54
CA TRP A 177 6.58 -8.40 -16.29
C TRP A 177 6.44 -9.69 -15.50
N ARG A 178 5.24 -10.24 -15.42
CA ARG A 178 5.03 -11.50 -14.71
C ARG A 178 5.82 -12.64 -15.34
N ARG A 179 5.90 -12.72 -16.67
CA ARG A 179 6.76 -13.71 -17.35
C ARG A 179 8.24 -13.49 -17.03
N ARG A 180 8.70 -12.24 -17.05
CA ARG A 180 10.10 -11.88 -16.78
C ARG A 180 10.54 -12.22 -15.37
N VAL A 181 9.68 -12.04 -14.37
CA VAL A 181 10.04 -12.29 -12.97
C VAL A 181 9.51 -13.62 -12.41
N SER A 182 8.76 -14.41 -13.16
CA SER A 182 8.28 -15.73 -12.69
C SER A 182 9.43 -16.63 -12.24
N PRO A 183 9.33 -17.32 -11.08
CA PRO A 183 8.15 -17.49 -10.22
C PRO A 183 7.89 -16.38 -9.19
N CYS A 184 8.71 -15.33 -9.15
CA CYS A 184 8.57 -14.20 -8.23
C CYS A 184 7.37 -13.30 -8.55
N ARG A 185 7.05 -12.45 -7.57
CA ARG A 185 6.11 -11.33 -7.69
C ARG A 185 6.85 -10.05 -8.10
N PHE A 186 6.12 -9.02 -8.49
CA PHE A 186 6.71 -7.70 -8.72
C PHE A 186 5.88 -6.55 -8.16
N ARG A 187 6.55 -5.44 -7.87
CA ARG A 187 5.93 -4.16 -7.48
C ARG A 187 6.58 -3.03 -8.28
N GLY A 188 5.74 -2.21 -8.92
CA GLY A 188 6.18 -1.00 -9.62
C GLY A 188 6.40 0.14 -8.63
N VAL A 189 7.58 0.76 -8.67
CA VAL A 189 7.97 1.93 -7.86
C VAL A 189 8.75 2.90 -8.77
N PRO A 190 8.48 4.22 -8.74
CA PRO A 190 9.08 5.17 -9.67
C PRO A 190 10.62 5.24 -9.65
N GLY A 191 11.20 5.80 -8.58
CA GLY A 191 12.64 6.03 -8.49
C GLY A 191 13.44 4.74 -8.31
N ILE A 192 14.59 4.59 -8.98
CA ILE A 192 15.54 3.50 -8.67
C ILE A 192 16.16 3.65 -7.28
N ALA A 193 16.52 4.85 -6.84
CA ALA A 193 17.05 5.13 -5.52
C ALA A 193 16.07 4.64 -4.45
N TYR A 194 14.78 4.96 -4.59
CA TYR A 194 13.75 4.49 -3.66
C TYR A 194 13.54 2.97 -3.73
N ARG A 195 13.59 2.36 -4.93
CA ARG A 195 13.57 0.89 -5.07
C ARG A 195 14.71 0.22 -4.32
N LEU A 196 15.93 0.74 -4.45
CA LEU A 196 17.10 0.21 -3.74
C LEU A 196 16.95 0.37 -2.23
N ALA A 197 16.46 1.53 -1.77
CA ALA A 197 16.18 1.77 -0.37
C ALA A 197 15.11 0.81 0.21
N LEU A 198 14.03 0.56 -0.53
CA LEU A 198 12.99 -0.41 -0.14
C LEU A 198 13.51 -1.85 -0.10
N VAL A 199 14.42 -2.24 -1.00
CA VAL A 199 15.10 -3.56 -0.95
C VAL A 199 15.96 -3.68 0.30
N ALA A 200 16.75 -2.64 0.62
CA ALA A 200 17.54 -2.60 1.85
C ALA A 200 16.65 -2.70 3.11
N ALA A 201 15.46 -2.12 3.06
CA ALA A 201 14.52 -2.08 4.18
C ALA A 201 13.66 -3.34 4.37
N GLY A 202 13.71 -4.31 3.45
CA GLY A 202 12.92 -5.55 3.58
C GLY A 202 11.63 -5.60 2.77
N GLU A 203 11.30 -4.59 1.97
CA GLU A 203 10.06 -4.57 1.16
C GLU A 203 10.22 -5.14 -0.26
N GLY A 204 11.32 -5.84 -0.51
CA GLY A 204 11.64 -6.48 -1.76
C GLY A 204 12.98 -7.18 -1.66
N GLU A 205 13.14 -8.28 -2.38
CA GLU A 205 14.37 -9.10 -2.26
C GLU A 205 15.36 -8.78 -3.37
N ALA A 206 14.85 -8.21 -4.45
CA ALA A 206 15.66 -7.70 -5.53
C ALA A 206 14.98 -6.52 -6.22
N CYS A 207 15.78 -5.75 -6.93
CA CYS A 207 15.37 -4.66 -7.81
C CYS A 207 15.99 -4.89 -9.19
N VAL A 208 15.27 -4.50 -10.25
CA VAL A 208 15.79 -4.48 -11.62
C VAL A 208 15.46 -3.16 -12.31
N SER A 209 16.43 -2.64 -13.06
CA SER A 209 16.22 -1.52 -13.98
C SER A 209 16.56 -1.93 -15.41
N THR A 210 15.73 -1.46 -16.34
CA THR A 210 15.86 -1.73 -17.78
C THR A 210 16.26 -0.48 -18.59
N SER A 211 16.69 0.59 -17.93
CA SER A 211 17.04 1.87 -18.57
C SER A 211 18.50 2.29 -18.46
N GLY A 212 19.37 1.52 -17.79
CA GLY A 212 20.78 1.86 -17.64
C GLY A 212 21.02 3.15 -16.87
N PRO A 213 20.76 3.16 -15.55
CA PRO A 213 20.85 4.36 -14.72
C PRO A 213 22.29 4.89 -14.62
N GLY A 214 22.40 6.21 -14.38
CA GLY A 214 23.64 6.91 -14.09
C GLY A 214 24.17 6.62 -12.69
N GLY A 215 25.38 7.11 -12.38
CA GLY A 215 26.02 6.91 -11.08
C GLY A 215 25.26 7.60 -9.93
N TYR A 216 24.74 8.80 -10.17
CA TYR A 216 23.98 9.59 -9.20
C TYR A 216 22.62 8.96 -8.86
N ASP A 217 21.90 8.37 -9.83
CA ASP A 217 20.64 7.66 -9.58
C ASP A 217 20.78 6.53 -8.54
N ILE A 218 21.94 5.86 -8.54
CA ILE A 218 22.12 4.59 -7.83
C ILE A 218 22.98 4.69 -6.59
N ALA A 219 23.87 5.68 -6.45
CA ALA A 219 24.90 5.67 -5.42
C ALA A 219 24.34 5.63 -3.99
N GLY A 220 23.33 6.46 -3.70
CA GLY A 220 22.66 6.47 -2.40
C GLY A 220 22.02 5.11 -2.09
N GLY A 221 21.20 4.61 -3.02
CA GLY A 221 20.55 3.30 -2.89
C GLY A 221 21.52 2.11 -2.82
N HIS A 222 22.60 2.14 -3.60
CA HIS A 222 23.64 1.12 -3.63
C HIS A 222 24.35 1.03 -2.28
N ALA A 223 24.67 2.15 -1.65
CA ALA A 223 25.24 2.16 -0.30
C ALA A 223 24.30 1.48 0.72
N LEU A 224 22.99 1.75 0.65
CA LEU A 224 21.99 1.14 1.54
C LEU A 224 21.91 -0.39 1.34
N VAL A 225 21.86 -0.85 0.10
CA VAL A 225 21.84 -2.29 -0.22
C VAL A 225 23.12 -2.98 0.24
N ALA A 226 24.28 -2.36 0.01
CA ALA A 226 25.57 -2.87 0.46
C ALA A 226 25.66 -2.90 2.01
N GLY A 227 25.10 -1.91 2.68
CA GLY A 227 25.02 -1.84 4.15
C GLY A 227 24.22 -2.99 4.77
N MET A 228 23.31 -3.60 4.01
CA MET A 228 22.56 -4.80 4.39
C MET A 228 23.14 -6.11 3.83
N GLY A 229 24.36 -6.06 3.27
CA GLY A 229 25.03 -7.23 2.70
C GLY A 229 24.46 -7.70 1.36
N GLY A 230 23.64 -6.89 0.70
CA GLY A 230 23.20 -7.13 -0.67
C GLY A 230 24.26 -6.72 -1.70
N VAL A 231 23.97 -6.94 -2.97
CA VAL A 231 24.84 -6.56 -4.09
C VAL A 231 24.10 -5.70 -5.11
N MET A 232 24.85 -4.95 -5.91
CA MET A 232 24.37 -4.33 -7.14
C MET A 232 25.28 -4.74 -8.29
N LEU A 233 24.68 -5.23 -9.38
CA LEU A 233 25.37 -5.80 -10.53
C LEU A 233 25.05 -5.02 -11.80
N THR A 234 26.08 -4.83 -12.63
CA THR A 234 25.98 -4.29 -13.98
C THR A 234 25.29 -5.30 -14.92
N ALA A 235 24.96 -4.87 -16.14
CA ALA A 235 24.48 -5.74 -17.21
C ALA A 235 25.45 -6.87 -17.58
N SER A 236 26.74 -6.70 -17.31
CA SER A 236 27.77 -7.74 -17.50
C SER A 236 27.92 -8.69 -16.29
N GLY A 237 27.12 -8.51 -15.24
CA GLY A 237 27.18 -9.31 -14.02
C GLY A 237 28.34 -8.98 -13.08
N LEU A 238 29.03 -7.87 -13.32
CA LEU A 238 30.10 -7.39 -12.44
C LEU A 238 29.51 -6.51 -11.33
N PRO A 239 30.10 -6.52 -10.12
CA PRO A 239 29.74 -5.53 -9.10
C PRO A 239 29.89 -4.11 -9.62
N VAL A 240 28.89 -3.26 -9.37
CA VAL A 240 28.97 -1.85 -9.72
C VAL A 240 30.15 -1.20 -8.99
N SER A 241 30.94 -0.44 -9.73
CA SER A 241 32.04 0.38 -9.21
C SER A 241 32.01 1.76 -9.86
N TYR A 242 32.64 2.72 -9.19
CA TYR A 242 32.66 4.12 -9.58
C TYR A 242 34.09 4.53 -9.92
N ASP A 243 34.26 5.34 -10.95
CA ASP A 243 35.57 5.92 -11.24
C ASP A 243 35.90 7.12 -10.32
N ARG A 244 37.07 7.75 -10.52
CA ARG A 244 37.52 8.89 -9.71
C ARG A 244 36.63 10.14 -9.83
N HIS A 245 35.76 10.19 -10.83
CA HIS A 245 34.79 11.27 -11.05
C HIS A 245 33.39 10.88 -10.54
N GLY A 246 33.21 9.66 -10.02
CA GLY A 246 31.92 9.16 -9.59
C GLY A 246 31.06 8.56 -10.69
N SER A 247 31.58 8.41 -11.91
CA SER A 247 30.83 7.81 -13.01
C SER A 247 30.78 6.27 -12.86
N ALA A 248 29.64 5.67 -13.18
CA ALA A 248 29.45 4.22 -13.17
C ALA A 248 28.87 3.74 -14.52
N HIS A 249 29.47 2.68 -15.07
CA HIS A 249 28.99 2.04 -16.30
C HIS A 249 28.12 0.84 -15.95
N VAL A 250 26.83 1.09 -15.73
CA VAL A 250 25.91 0.08 -15.18
C VAL A 250 25.30 -0.80 -16.28
N GLY A 251 24.90 -0.21 -17.40
CA GLY A 251 24.24 -0.90 -18.52
C GLY A 251 22.79 -1.31 -18.22
N SER A 252 22.14 -1.95 -19.19
CA SER A 252 20.75 -2.43 -19.08
C SER A 252 20.64 -3.91 -19.50
N PRO A 253 19.99 -4.78 -18.71
CA PRO A 253 19.43 -4.50 -17.39
C PRO A 253 20.52 -4.32 -16.33
N CYS A 254 20.18 -3.73 -15.19
CA CYS A 254 20.99 -3.84 -13.97
C CYS A 254 20.14 -4.33 -12.80
N THR A 255 20.76 -5.01 -11.84
CA THR A 255 20.06 -5.69 -10.75
C THR A 255 20.69 -5.40 -9.40
N ALA A 256 19.88 -5.44 -8.35
CA ALA A 256 20.35 -5.25 -6.97
C ALA A 256 19.54 -6.07 -5.98
N GLY A 257 20.08 -6.31 -4.78
CA GLY A 257 19.42 -7.00 -3.67
C GLY A 257 20.13 -8.28 -3.26
N ALA A 258 19.36 -9.34 -2.98
CA ALA A 258 19.89 -10.65 -2.62
C ALA A 258 20.87 -11.16 -3.70
N PRO A 259 22.10 -11.58 -3.34
CA PRO A 259 23.11 -11.96 -4.32
C PRO A 259 22.66 -13.01 -5.34
N ALA A 260 22.01 -14.07 -4.87
CA ALA A 260 21.50 -15.13 -5.74
C ALA A 260 20.41 -14.62 -6.70
N LEU A 261 19.50 -13.77 -6.22
CA LEU A 261 18.42 -13.21 -7.04
C LEU A 261 18.92 -12.15 -8.03
N ALA A 262 19.90 -11.34 -7.66
CA ALA A 262 20.49 -10.34 -8.54
C ALA A 262 21.14 -11.00 -9.77
N VAL A 263 21.88 -12.09 -9.56
CA VAL A 263 22.45 -12.91 -10.64
C VAL A 263 21.36 -13.60 -11.44
N TRP A 264 20.37 -14.21 -10.78
CA TRP A 264 19.26 -14.88 -11.45
C TRP A 264 18.46 -13.93 -12.37
N LEU A 265 18.21 -12.69 -11.93
CA LEU A 265 17.51 -11.67 -12.71
C LEU A 265 18.28 -11.26 -13.98
N LEU A 266 19.61 -11.22 -13.95
CA LEU A 266 20.41 -10.90 -15.14
C LEU A 266 20.28 -11.97 -16.24
N GLY A 267 20.04 -13.22 -15.86
CA GLY A 267 19.80 -14.32 -16.80
C GLY A 267 18.41 -14.33 -17.44
N ARG A 268 17.53 -13.38 -17.10
CA ARG A 268 16.16 -13.29 -17.64
C ARG A 268 16.16 -12.58 -19.00
N ASP A 269 15.12 -12.83 -19.79
CA ASP A 269 14.93 -12.16 -21.07
C ASP A 269 14.34 -10.76 -20.89
N TRP A 270 15.19 -9.75 -21.08
CA TRP A 270 14.84 -8.33 -21.03
C TRP A 270 14.63 -7.69 -22.41
N GLY A 271 14.72 -8.48 -23.49
CA GLY A 271 14.57 -8.02 -24.88
C GLY A 271 13.19 -7.44 -25.22
N HIS A 272 13.10 -6.78 -26.38
CA HIS A 272 11.93 -6.01 -26.86
C HIS A 272 10.76 -6.87 -27.40
N ALA A 273 10.78 -8.19 -27.25
CA ALA A 273 9.78 -9.07 -27.87
C ALA A 273 8.37 -8.87 -27.29
N GLY A 274 7.58 -8.01 -27.94
CA GLY A 274 6.44 -8.44 -28.75
C GLY A 274 5.34 -9.30 -28.13
N VAL A 275 5.18 -9.32 -26.80
CA VAL A 275 3.94 -9.85 -26.23
C VAL A 275 2.86 -8.81 -26.50
N GLN A 276 1.92 -9.12 -27.39
CA GLN A 276 0.65 -8.39 -27.47
C GLN A 276 0.05 -8.38 -26.06
N GLU A 277 -0.05 -7.21 -25.46
CA GLU A 277 -0.80 -7.06 -24.23
C GLU A 277 -2.23 -7.46 -24.55
N ILE A 278 -2.75 -8.44 -23.80
CA ILE A 278 -4.19 -8.64 -23.70
C ILE A 278 -4.71 -7.27 -23.28
N GLY A 279 -5.52 -6.63 -24.12
CA GLY A 279 -5.94 -5.24 -23.96
C GLY A 279 -6.62 -4.98 -22.63
N GLN A 280 -5.82 -4.77 -21.59
CA GLN A 280 -6.27 -4.39 -20.25
C GLN A 280 -6.53 -2.90 -20.31
N LYS A 281 -7.77 -2.53 -20.62
CA LYS A 281 -8.24 -1.14 -20.56
C LYS A 281 -8.34 -0.61 -19.12
N SER A 282 -8.21 -1.48 -18.11
CA SER A 282 -8.29 -1.16 -16.68
C SER A 282 -6.91 -1.28 -16.03
N GLY A 283 -6.07 -0.26 -16.23
CA GLY A 283 -4.94 -0.01 -15.33
C GLY A 283 -5.43 0.66 -14.04
N PRO A 284 -4.63 0.66 -12.97
CA PRO A 284 -4.96 1.42 -11.77
C PRO A 284 -5.15 2.89 -12.11
N GLU A 285 -6.10 3.52 -11.44
CA GLU A 285 -6.45 4.91 -11.74
C GLU A 285 -5.25 5.82 -11.46
N LYS A 286 -4.93 6.68 -12.42
CA LYS A 286 -3.75 7.53 -12.36
C LYS A 286 -4.08 8.81 -11.59
N LEU A 287 -3.27 9.15 -10.60
CA LEU A 287 -3.32 10.48 -9.99
C LEU A 287 -3.06 11.54 -11.07
N ALA A 288 -3.70 12.70 -10.92
CA ALA A 288 -3.49 13.83 -11.81
C ALA A 288 -2.57 14.86 -11.12
N PRO A 289 -1.68 15.54 -11.85
CA PRO A 289 -0.82 16.57 -11.27
C PRO A 289 -1.62 17.61 -10.49
N GLY A 290 -1.21 17.88 -9.24
CA GLY A 290 -1.86 18.85 -8.35
C GLY A 290 -3.20 18.38 -7.77
N ARG A 291 -3.54 17.09 -7.91
CA ARG A 291 -4.69 16.47 -7.25
C ARG A 291 -4.20 15.34 -6.33
N ASN A 292 -3.57 15.75 -5.25
CA ASN A 292 -3.01 14.88 -4.21
C ASN A 292 -3.46 15.37 -2.83
N VAL A 293 -3.50 14.47 -1.85
CA VAL A 293 -3.83 14.80 -0.45
C VAL A 293 -2.54 15.23 0.26
N ALA A 294 -2.50 16.47 0.73
CA ALA A 294 -1.35 17.03 1.43
C ALA A 294 -1.32 16.71 2.95
N ASP A 295 -2.48 16.44 3.56
CA ASP A 295 -2.52 16.02 4.96
C ASP A 295 -2.03 14.56 5.08
N ALA A 296 -0.79 14.40 5.52
CA ALA A 296 -0.14 13.11 5.64
C ALA A 296 -0.86 12.16 6.60
N GLY A 297 -1.40 12.68 7.71
CA GLY A 297 -2.09 11.89 8.72
C GLY A 297 -3.46 11.41 8.23
N LEU A 298 -4.21 12.29 7.58
CA LEU A 298 -5.47 11.95 6.89
C LEU A 298 -5.24 10.85 5.86
N LEU A 299 -4.24 11.02 4.99
CA LEU A 299 -3.91 10.04 3.96
C LEU A 299 -3.44 8.71 4.54
N ALA A 300 -2.59 8.74 5.59
CA ALA A 300 -2.09 7.53 6.23
C ALA A 300 -3.23 6.68 6.81
N ARG A 301 -4.24 7.31 7.44
CA ARG A 301 -5.43 6.64 7.98
C ARG A 301 -6.37 6.12 6.88
N ALA A 302 -6.56 6.87 5.80
CA ALA A 302 -7.32 6.41 4.64
C ALA A 302 -6.67 5.19 3.97
N GLN A 303 -5.37 5.26 3.71
CA GLN A 303 -4.57 4.15 3.19
C GLN A 303 -4.59 2.95 4.15
N GLY A 304 -4.47 3.19 5.45
CA GLY A 304 -4.56 2.16 6.48
C GLY A 304 -5.94 1.47 6.51
N CYS A 305 -7.03 2.22 6.36
CA CYS A 305 -8.39 1.67 6.31
C CYS A 305 -8.57 0.71 5.13
N LEU A 306 -8.21 1.12 3.91
CA LEU A 306 -8.38 0.25 2.74
C LEU A 306 -7.38 -0.92 2.74
N LEU A 307 -6.13 -0.69 3.18
CA LEU A 307 -5.18 -1.78 3.34
C LEU A 307 -5.64 -2.77 4.40
N GLY A 308 -6.23 -2.30 5.49
CA GLY A 308 -6.75 -3.12 6.58
C GLY A 308 -7.90 -4.02 6.14
N GLN A 309 -8.83 -3.49 5.33
CA GLN A 309 -9.83 -4.29 4.64
C GLN A 309 -9.19 -5.46 3.87
N LEU A 310 -8.26 -5.14 2.98
CA LEU A 310 -7.66 -6.10 2.04
C LEU A 310 -6.75 -7.11 2.74
N ALA A 311 -5.95 -6.66 3.70
CA ALA A 311 -5.04 -7.51 4.45
C ALA A 311 -5.79 -8.36 5.49
N GLY A 312 -6.84 -7.82 6.10
CA GLY A 312 -7.68 -8.54 7.06
C GLY A 312 -8.44 -9.68 6.40
N ASP A 313 -9.03 -9.42 5.22
CA ASP A 313 -9.63 -10.43 4.35
C ASP A 313 -8.62 -11.54 3.99
N ALA A 314 -7.51 -11.18 3.32
CA ALA A 314 -6.53 -12.15 2.85
C ALA A 314 -5.81 -12.92 3.98
N LEU A 315 -5.72 -12.36 5.19
CA LEU A 315 -5.23 -13.09 6.36
C LEU A 315 -6.32 -14.03 6.90
N GLY A 316 -7.55 -13.55 7.01
CA GLY A 316 -8.68 -14.29 7.54
C GLY A 316 -9.09 -15.48 6.69
N GLU A 317 -8.94 -15.41 5.37
CA GLU A 317 -9.21 -16.53 4.45
C GLU A 317 -8.43 -17.81 4.83
N LEU A 318 -7.19 -17.65 5.32
CA LEU A 318 -6.34 -18.78 5.73
C LEU A 318 -6.88 -19.53 6.96
N GLY A 319 -7.74 -18.87 7.75
CA GLY A 319 -8.46 -19.43 8.90
C GLY A 319 -9.87 -19.91 8.58
N GLU A 320 -10.37 -19.70 7.36
CA GLU A 320 -11.77 -19.96 7.00
C GLU A 320 -12.09 -21.46 7.08
N PHE A 321 -13.31 -21.79 7.53
CA PHE A 321 -13.79 -23.15 7.84
C PHE A 321 -13.01 -23.91 8.92
N LYS A 322 -12.10 -23.26 9.63
CA LYS A 322 -11.40 -23.83 10.79
C LYS A 322 -12.00 -23.27 12.08
N SER A 323 -12.02 -24.11 13.11
CA SER A 323 -12.21 -23.61 14.47
C SER A 323 -10.98 -22.83 14.94
N GLY A 324 -11.15 -21.89 15.86
CA GLY A 324 -10.06 -21.16 16.50
C GLY A 324 -9.04 -22.09 17.17
N ALA A 325 -9.49 -23.24 17.67
CA ALA A 325 -8.59 -24.29 18.18
C ALA A 325 -7.71 -24.89 17.08
N GLN A 326 -8.26 -25.13 15.89
CA GLN A 326 -7.50 -25.62 14.72
C GLN A 326 -6.53 -24.55 14.20
N VAL A 327 -6.97 -23.29 14.09
CA VAL A 327 -6.11 -22.16 13.67
C VAL A 327 -4.91 -22.05 14.62
N LYS A 328 -5.13 -22.08 15.95
CA LYS A 328 -4.06 -22.01 16.95
C LYS A 328 -3.13 -23.22 16.93
N ALA A 329 -3.65 -24.40 16.63
CA ALA A 329 -2.83 -25.61 16.51
C ALA A 329 -1.92 -25.56 15.27
N GLU A 330 -2.42 -25.03 14.16
CA GLU A 330 -1.68 -24.87 12.91
C GLU A 330 -0.67 -23.71 12.98
N PHE A 331 -1.05 -22.63 13.65
CA PHE A 331 -0.25 -21.41 13.82
C PHE A 331 -0.03 -21.10 15.31
N PRO A 332 0.86 -21.83 16.01
CA PRO A 332 1.06 -21.68 17.46
C PRO A 332 1.66 -20.34 17.89
N GLN A 333 2.22 -19.57 16.96
CA GLN A 333 2.70 -18.19 17.18
C GLN A 333 1.72 -17.13 16.67
N GLY A 334 0.52 -17.57 16.30
CA GLY A 334 -0.49 -16.80 15.58
C GLY A 334 -0.24 -16.75 14.08
N LEU A 335 -1.33 -16.57 13.35
CA LEU A 335 -1.31 -16.43 11.89
C LEU A 335 -0.82 -15.03 11.53
N ARG A 336 0.50 -14.86 11.51
CA ARG A 336 1.20 -13.56 11.38
C ARG A 336 1.61 -13.21 9.96
N ARG A 337 1.37 -14.09 8.99
CA ARG A 337 1.84 -13.95 7.62
C ARG A 337 0.71 -14.24 6.64
N ILE A 338 0.56 -13.37 5.64
CA ILE A 338 -0.28 -13.64 4.47
C ILE A 338 0.51 -14.52 3.51
N ILE A 339 0.06 -15.75 3.29
CA ILE A 339 0.72 -16.77 2.45
C ILE A 339 -0.26 -17.32 1.41
N ASP A 340 0.24 -18.03 0.41
CA ASP A 340 -0.61 -18.75 -0.54
C ASP A 340 -1.35 -19.88 0.22
N GLY A 341 -2.61 -20.15 -0.11
CA GLY A 341 -3.37 -21.23 0.51
C GLY A 341 -4.85 -20.91 0.72
N GLY A 342 -5.35 -21.20 1.92
CA GLY A 342 -6.77 -21.10 2.25
C GLY A 342 -7.62 -22.21 1.61
N PRO A 343 -8.91 -22.28 1.93
CA PRO A 343 -9.83 -23.26 1.36
C PRO A 343 -10.01 -23.10 -0.15
N TRP A 344 -9.75 -21.89 -0.68
CA TRP A 344 -9.93 -21.58 -2.09
C TRP A 344 -8.67 -21.73 -2.94
N GLY A 345 -7.49 -21.95 -2.34
CA GLY A 345 -6.22 -22.05 -3.08
C GLY A 345 -5.78 -20.71 -3.67
N THR A 346 -5.97 -19.62 -2.94
CA THR A 346 -5.61 -18.27 -3.37
C THR A 346 -4.12 -18.00 -3.25
N ILE A 347 -3.64 -17.02 -4.03
CA ILE A 347 -2.30 -16.48 -3.84
C ILE A 347 -2.30 -15.44 -2.72
N ALA A 348 -1.18 -15.31 -2.00
CA ALA A 348 -1.05 -14.42 -0.85
C ALA A 348 -1.50 -12.99 -1.16
N GLY A 349 -2.49 -12.48 -0.43
CA GLY A 349 -3.02 -11.12 -0.60
C GLY A 349 -4.14 -11.01 -1.64
N GLN A 350 -4.67 -12.13 -2.12
CA GLN A 350 -5.81 -12.16 -3.03
C GLN A 350 -7.10 -11.85 -2.27
N PRO A 351 -7.88 -10.86 -2.74
CA PRO A 351 -9.22 -10.58 -2.21
C PRO A 351 -10.20 -11.75 -2.37
N THR A 352 -11.09 -11.91 -1.38
CA THR A 352 -12.34 -12.70 -1.48
C THR A 352 -13.54 -11.79 -1.79
N ASP A 353 -14.79 -12.24 -1.58
CA ASP A 353 -15.97 -11.42 -1.87
C ASP A 353 -16.02 -10.13 -1.03
N ASP A 354 -15.51 -10.17 0.21
CA ASP A 354 -15.30 -9.07 1.14
C ASP A 354 -14.66 -7.86 0.46
N SER A 355 -13.44 -8.07 -0.03
CA SER A 355 -12.62 -7.00 -0.60
C SER A 355 -12.88 -6.77 -2.07
N GLU A 356 -13.31 -7.77 -2.84
CA GLU A 356 -13.68 -7.53 -4.25
C GLU A 356 -14.90 -6.61 -4.36
N LEU A 357 -15.91 -6.79 -3.50
CA LEU A 357 -17.06 -5.88 -3.45
C LEU A 357 -16.65 -4.50 -2.90
N ALA A 358 -15.74 -4.43 -1.92
CA ALA A 358 -15.19 -3.15 -1.45
C ALA A 358 -14.45 -2.40 -2.58
N LEU A 359 -13.63 -3.10 -3.37
CA LEU A 359 -12.96 -2.51 -4.53
C LEU A 359 -13.96 -2.01 -5.58
N MET A 360 -15.06 -2.73 -5.81
CA MET A 360 -16.13 -2.26 -6.71
C MET A 360 -16.82 -1.00 -6.21
N LEU A 361 -17.11 -0.92 -4.91
CA LEU A 361 -17.66 0.29 -4.30
C LEU A 361 -16.69 1.46 -4.44
N ALA A 362 -15.43 1.23 -4.09
CA ALA A 362 -14.37 2.23 -4.16
C ALA A 362 -14.23 2.80 -5.58
N ARG A 363 -14.08 1.93 -6.57
CA ARG A 363 -13.93 2.34 -7.97
C ARG A 363 -15.17 3.04 -8.51
N SER A 364 -16.37 2.63 -8.09
CA SER A 364 -17.61 3.33 -8.45
C SER A 364 -17.64 4.75 -7.90
N LEU A 365 -17.31 4.92 -6.61
CA LEU A 365 -17.25 6.23 -5.93
C LEU A 365 -16.28 7.18 -6.63
N VAL A 366 -15.08 6.69 -6.98
CA VAL A 366 -14.09 7.53 -7.66
C VAL A 366 -14.51 7.86 -9.08
N ALA A 367 -14.94 6.86 -9.87
CA ALA A 367 -15.36 7.07 -11.26
C ALA A 367 -16.54 8.05 -11.37
N LYS A 368 -17.43 8.06 -10.38
CA LYS A 368 -18.57 8.97 -10.30
C LYS A 368 -18.29 10.27 -9.57
N LYS A 369 -17.13 10.38 -8.89
CA LYS A 369 -16.81 11.47 -7.97
C LYS A 369 -17.97 11.72 -7.00
N GLY A 370 -18.53 10.65 -6.46
CA GLY A 370 -19.78 10.69 -5.71
C GLY A 370 -20.43 9.31 -5.55
N PHE A 371 -21.44 9.24 -4.68
CA PHE A 371 -22.25 8.04 -4.51
C PHE A 371 -23.44 8.04 -5.47
N ASP A 372 -23.40 7.12 -6.43
CA ASP A 372 -24.50 6.84 -7.37
C ASP A 372 -24.97 5.40 -7.14
N LEU A 373 -26.18 5.26 -6.60
CA LEU A 373 -26.73 3.96 -6.21
C LEU A 373 -26.85 2.98 -7.39
N GLU A 374 -27.24 3.47 -8.57
CA GLU A 374 -27.39 2.63 -9.75
C GLU A 374 -26.01 2.22 -10.30
N ALA A 375 -25.02 3.11 -10.26
CA ALA A 375 -23.66 2.80 -10.66
C ALA A 375 -23.04 1.73 -9.75
N VAL A 376 -23.20 1.87 -8.42
CA VAL A 376 -22.77 0.86 -7.45
C VAL A 376 -23.46 -0.48 -7.72
N ALA A 377 -24.79 -0.46 -7.93
CA ALA A 377 -25.54 -1.66 -8.27
C ALA A 377 -25.03 -2.36 -9.54
N ARG A 378 -24.73 -1.59 -10.60
CA ARG A 378 -24.15 -2.10 -11.84
C ARG A 378 -22.77 -2.71 -11.60
N SER A 379 -21.92 -2.09 -10.79
CA SER A 379 -20.60 -2.64 -10.41
C SER A 379 -20.72 -3.97 -9.66
N TYR A 380 -21.65 -4.10 -8.71
CA TYR A 380 -21.88 -5.38 -8.02
C TYR A 380 -22.46 -6.45 -8.95
N CYS A 381 -23.32 -6.08 -9.91
CA CYS A 381 -23.83 -7.03 -10.91
C CYS A 381 -22.74 -7.46 -11.92
N HIS A 382 -21.80 -6.57 -12.24
CA HIS A 382 -20.59 -6.90 -12.99
C HIS A 382 -19.74 -7.92 -12.23
N TRP A 383 -19.47 -7.66 -10.95
CA TRP A 383 -18.79 -8.61 -10.07
C TRP A 383 -19.49 -9.98 -10.04
N LEU A 384 -20.81 -10.03 -9.83
CA LEU A 384 -21.56 -11.29 -9.85
C LEU A 384 -21.42 -12.03 -11.19
N THR A 385 -21.41 -11.30 -12.31
CA THR A 385 -21.30 -11.88 -13.66
C THR A 385 -19.87 -12.32 -13.99
N SER A 386 -18.87 -11.86 -13.23
CA SER A 386 -17.49 -12.34 -13.32
C SER A 386 -17.25 -13.70 -12.65
N GLU A 387 -18.30 -14.36 -12.18
CA GLU A 387 -18.27 -15.69 -11.54
C GLU A 387 -17.27 -15.74 -10.36
N PRO A 388 -17.52 -14.99 -9.27
CA PRO A 388 -16.65 -15.02 -8.10
C PRO A 388 -16.64 -16.42 -7.50
N PHE A 389 -15.47 -16.83 -7.00
CA PHE A 389 -15.29 -18.18 -6.42
C PHE A 389 -15.90 -18.31 -5.03
N ASP A 390 -16.09 -17.19 -4.35
CA ASP A 390 -16.80 -17.09 -3.09
C ASP A 390 -17.91 -16.03 -3.17
N ILE A 391 -19.02 -16.29 -2.47
CA ILE A 391 -20.17 -15.39 -2.35
C ILE A 391 -21.19 -15.93 -1.34
N GLY A 392 -21.49 -15.14 -0.31
CA GLY A 392 -22.52 -15.46 0.66
C GLY A 392 -23.94 -15.58 0.06
N ASN A 393 -24.77 -16.46 0.62
CA ASN A 393 -26.13 -16.72 0.13
C ASN A 393 -27.03 -15.47 0.07
N THR A 394 -26.97 -14.62 1.10
CA THR A 394 -27.76 -13.37 1.15
C THR A 394 -27.32 -12.40 0.05
N THR A 395 -26.01 -12.25 -0.15
CA THR A 395 -25.42 -11.46 -1.24
C THR A 395 -25.88 -11.99 -2.59
N ARG A 396 -25.79 -13.31 -2.83
CA ARG A 396 -26.22 -13.96 -4.09
C ARG A 396 -27.70 -13.69 -4.39
N THR A 397 -28.59 -13.87 -3.42
CA THR A 397 -30.03 -13.61 -3.59
C THR A 397 -30.30 -12.13 -3.85
N GLY A 398 -29.67 -11.24 -3.08
CA GLY A 398 -29.82 -9.79 -3.23
C GLY A 398 -29.37 -9.30 -4.61
N LEU A 399 -28.16 -9.68 -5.04
CA LEU A 399 -27.63 -9.30 -6.35
C LEU A 399 -28.42 -9.93 -7.51
N GLY A 400 -28.97 -11.12 -7.33
CA GLY A 400 -29.90 -11.72 -8.31
C GLY A 400 -31.16 -10.88 -8.50
N ALA A 401 -31.76 -10.40 -7.41
CA ALA A 401 -32.91 -9.49 -7.46
C ALA A 401 -32.52 -8.14 -8.10
N LEU A 402 -31.35 -7.61 -7.74
CA LEU A 402 -30.81 -6.35 -8.25
C LEU A 402 -30.57 -6.40 -9.77
N LYS A 403 -29.95 -7.47 -10.27
CA LYS A 403 -29.69 -7.70 -11.69
C LYS A 403 -30.99 -7.75 -12.50
N ALA A 404 -32.01 -8.43 -11.97
CA ALA A 404 -33.33 -8.48 -12.60
C ALA A 404 -34.01 -7.10 -12.63
N ALA A 405 -33.87 -6.30 -11.56
CA ALA A 405 -34.41 -4.94 -11.50
C ALA A 405 -33.73 -3.99 -12.50
N LEU A 406 -32.40 -4.04 -12.60
CA LEU A 406 -31.62 -3.25 -13.57
C LEU A 406 -32.04 -3.59 -15.01
N ALA A 407 -32.24 -4.87 -15.32
CA ALA A 407 -32.68 -5.31 -16.65
C ALA A 407 -34.10 -4.82 -16.99
N ALA A 408 -34.96 -4.68 -15.98
CA ALA A 408 -36.35 -4.24 -16.14
C ALA A 408 -36.54 -2.72 -15.99
N GLY A 409 -35.49 -1.94 -15.68
CA GLY A 409 -35.61 -0.52 -15.34
C GLY A 409 -36.42 -0.26 -14.06
N GLY A 410 -36.43 -1.21 -13.13
CA GLY A 410 -37.22 -1.17 -11.91
C GLY A 410 -36.50 -0.49 -10.73
N ASN A 411 -37.23 -0.25 -9.64
CA ASN A 411 -36.65 0.29 -8.41
C ASN A 411 -35.76 -0.76 -7.72
N LEU A 412 -34.46 -0.44 -7.59
CA LEU A 412 -33.42 -1.34 -7.09
C LEU A 412 -33.68 -1.81 -5.66
N LEU A 413 -33.88 -0.86 -4.74
CA LEU A 413 -34.07 -1.15 -3.32
C LEU A 413 -35.38 -1.90 -3.09
N GLN A 414 -36.46 -1.53 -3.79
CA GLN A 414 -37.75 -2.24 -3.69
C GLN A 414 -37.63 -3.69 -4.17
N ALA A 415 -36.85 -3.95 -5.23
CA ALA A 415 -36.65 -5.30 -5.72
C ALA A 415 -35.95 -6.19 -4.68
N VAL A 416 -34.91 -5.68 -4.03
CA VAL A 416 -34.19 -6.38 -2.95
C VAL A 416 -35.07 -6.48 -1.69
N GLN A 417 -35.85 -5.46 -1.37
CA GLN A 417 -36.82 -5.52 -0.27
C GLN A 417 -37.89 -6.61 -0.48
N THR A 418 -38.26 -6.88 -1.75
CA THR A 418 -39.31 -7.84 -2.09
C THR A 418 -38.77 -9.26 -2.22
N LYS A 419 -37.59 -9.43 -2.83
CA LYS A 419 -37.03 -10.74 -3.20
C LYS A 419 -35.82 -11.16 -2.35
N GLY A 420 -35.20 -10.23 -1.65
CA GLY A 420 -34.08 -10.48 -0.75
C GLY A 420 -34.51 -11.11 0.56
N ASN A 421 -33.54 -11.69 1.28
CA ASN A 421 -33.81 -12.28 2.59
C ASN A 421 -33.89 -11.19 3.67
N ARG A 422 -35.11 -10.90 4.13
CA ARG A 422 -35.39 -9.86 5.13
C ARG A 422 -35.07 -10.25 6.56
N ASP A 423 -34.90 -11.55 6.82
CA ASP A 423 -34.60 -12.09 8.14
C ASP A 423 -33.09 -12.33 8.34
N SER A 424 -32.31 -12.19 7.26
CA SER A 424 -30.87 -12.40 7.29
C SER A 424 -30.14 -11.26 7.99
N GLN A 425 -29.36 -11.60 9.02
CA GLN A 425 -28.42 -10.71 9.70
C GLN A 425 -26.97 -11.06 9.35
N ALA A 426 -26.73 -11.36 8.08
CA ALA A 426 -25.39 -11.57 7.53
C ALA A 426 -24.61 -10.25 7.43
N ASN A 427 -23.29 -10.36 7.51
CA ASN A 427 -22.28 -9.30 7.44
C ASN A 427 -21.92 -8.86 6.00
N GLY A 428 -22.48 -9.51 4.98
CA GLY A 428 -22.25 -9.24 3.55
C GLY A 428 -22.42 -7.79 3.08
N ALA A 429 -23.13 -6.95 3.84
CA ALA A 429 -23.21 -5.51 3.61
C ALA A 429 -22.18 -4.70 4.42
N LEU A 430 -21.91 -5.08 5.66
CA LEU A 430 -20.95 -4.39 6.53
C LEU A 430 -19.52 -4.57 6.03
N MET A 431 -19.22 -5.73 5.46
CA MET A 431 -17.86 -6.08 5.10
C MET A 431 -17.27 -5.26 3.96
N ARG A 432 -18.11 -4.68 3.08
CA ARG A 432 -17.65 -3.97 1.88
C ARG A 432 -17.68 -2.44 1.98
N VAL A 433 -18.14 -1.86 3.09
CA VAL A 433 -18.48 -0.42 3.17
C VAL A 433 -17.34 0.49 3.59
N SER A 434 -16.14 -0.02 3.88
CA SER A 434 -14.98 0.81 4.24
C SER A 434 -14.64 1.91 3.22
N PRO A 435 -14.82 1.76 1.89
CA PRO A 435 -14.63 2.85 0.93
C PRO A 435 -15.55 4.05 1.16
N LEU A 436 -16.79 3.84 1.64
CA LEU A 436 -17.68 4.96 2.00
C LEU A 436 -17.13 5.73 3.20
N GLY A 437 -16.48 5.07 4.16
CA GLY A 437 -15.82 5.72 5.29
C GLY A 437 -14.68 6.65 4.83
N ILE A 438 -13.84 6.16 3.91
CA ILE A 438 -12.73 6.94 3.33
C ILE A 438 -13.27 8.12 2.50
N PHE A 439 -14.21 7.85 1.59
CA PHE A 439 -14.89 8.88 0.81
C PHE A 439 -15.54 9.92 1.74
N GLY A 440 -16.22 9.44 2.78
CA GLY A 440 -16.84 10.24 3.82
C GLY A 440 -15.87 11.15 4.57
N ALA A 441 -14.64 10.72 4.80
CA ALA A 441 -13.63 11.53 5.48
C ALA A 441 -13.18 12.75 4.67
N GLY A 442 -13.25 12.68 3.33
CA GLY A 442 -12.92 13.80 2.44
C GLY A 442 -14.05 14.81 2.22
N ARG A 443 -15.29 14.52 2.64
CA ARG A 443 -16.48 15.36 2.33
C ARG A 443 -16.72 16.51 3.28
N ASP A 444 -17.17 17.66 2.79
CA ASP A 444 -17.61 18.77 3.66
C ASP A 444 -19.10 18.71 4.06
N GLY A 445 -19.74 17.54 3.95
CA GLY A 445 -21.18 17.35 4.21
C GLY A 445 -21.51 16.77 5.59
N PRO A 446 -22.80 16.80 6.00
CA PRO A 446 -23.26 16.21 7.25
C PRO A 446 -23.07 14.69 7.26
N VAL A 447 -22.71 14.14 8.41
CA VAL A 447 -22.50 12.69 8.60
C VAL A 447 -23.76 11.88 8.32
N GLU A 448 -24.94 12.46 8.53
CA GLU A 448 -26.25 11.86 8.25
C GLU A 448 -26.42 11.47 6.77
N ALA A 449 -25.87 12.28 5.85
CA ALA A 449 -25.92 11.98 4.43
C ALA A 449 -25.04 10.76 4.10
N LEU A 450 -23.93 10.59 4.82
CA LEU A 450 -23.04 9.44 4.66
C LEU A 450 -23.66 8.17 5.24
N GLU A 451 -24.29 8.26 6.42
CA GLU A 451 -25.05 7.17 7.04
C GLU A 451 -26.17 6.68 6.12
N GLN A 452 -26.87 7.61 5.45
CA GLN A 452 -27.92 7.26 4.48
C GLN A 452 -27.35 6.53 3.26
N MET A 453 -26.18 6.91 2.75
CA MET A 453 -25.52 6.19 1.66
C MET A 453 -25.13 4.76 2.07
N ALA A 454 -24.63 4.57 3.30
CA ALA A 454 -24.32 3.24 3.83
C ALA A 454 -25.58 2.37 3.97
N ARG A 455 -26.72 2.94 4.41
CA ARG A 455 -28.01 2.23 4.43
C ARG A 455 -28.49 1.87 3.03
N GLN A 456 -28.32 2.76 2.06
CA GLN A 456 -28.66 2.51 0.66
C GLN A 456 -27.78 1.40 0.05
N ASP A 457 -26.47 1.41 0.30
CA ASP A 457 -25.56 0.33 -0.13
C ASP A 457 -25.96 -1.01 0.50
N ALA A 458 -26.21 -1.04 1.81
CA ALA A 458 -26.67 -2.24 2.49
C ALA A 458 -27.97 -2.78 1.85
N GLY A 459 -28.91 -1.89 1.55
CA GLY A 459 -30.17 -2.21 0.89
C GLY A 459 -30.06 -2.78 -0.53
N LEU A 460 -28.88 -2.72 -1.17
CA LEU A 460 -28.64 -3.41 -2.45
C LEU A 460 -28.55 -4.93 -2.31
N THR A 461 -28.33 -5.46 -1.11
CA THR A 461 -28.23 -6.91 -0.87
C THR A 461 -28.83 -7.41 0.44
N HIS A 462 -28.77 -6.61 1.51
CA HIS A 462 -29.16 -6.96 2.88
C HIS A 462 -30.23 -5.98 3.40
N PRO A 463 -31.52 -6.23 3.13
CA PRO A 463 -32.61 -5.30 3.51
C PRO A 463 -32.93 -5.30 5.01
N HIS A 464 -32.25 -6.12 5.82
CA HIS A 464 -32.51 -6.19 7.26
C HIS A 464 -32.02 -4.91 7.97
N PRO A 465 -32.83 -4.27 8.84
CA PRO A 465 -32.48 -3.00 9.51
C PRO A 465 -31.15 -3.04 10.27
N VAL A 466 -30.88 -4.11 11.03
CA VAL A 466 -29.60 -4.29 11.75
C VAL A 466 -28.39 -4.23 10.82
N CYS A 467 -28.45 -4.79 9.61
CA CYS A 467 -27.34 -4.72 8.64
C CYS A 467 -27.12 -3.26 8.21
N ALA A 468 -28.20 -2.56 7.86
CA ALA A 468 -28.17 -1.17 7.45
C ALA A 468 -27.66 -0.23 8.58
N ASP A 469 -28.09 -0.47 9.82
CA ASP A 469 -27.68 0.30 10.99
C ASP A 469 -26.22 0.07 11.38
N CYS A 470 -25.74 -1.18 11.35
CA CYS A 470 -24.32 -1.47 11.55
C CYS A 470 -23.46 -0.76 10.50
N SER A 471 -23.83 -0.88 9.21
CA SER A 471 -23.11 -0.20 8.12
C SER A 471 -23.11 1.32 8.29
N ALA A 472 -24.23 1.93 8.67
CA ALA A 472 -24.33 3.37 8.89
C ALA A 472 -23.38 3.86 10.00
N VAL A 473 -23.45 3.24 11.18
CA VAL A 473 -22.61 3.63 12.32
C VAL A 473 -21.13 3.34 12.04
N PHE A 474 -20.83 2.21 11.41
CA PHE A 474 -19.46 1.84 11.06
C PHE A 474 -18.83 2.84 10.10
N VAL A 475 -19.51 3.18 9.02
CA VAL A 475 -19.03 4.16 8.03
C VAL A 475 -18.83 5.55 8.68
N ALA A 476 -19.74 5.98 9.55
CA ALA A 476 -19.60 7.23 10.29
C ALA A 476 -18.36 7.21 11.20
N ALA A 477 -18.12 6.09 11.91
CA ALA A 477 -16.95 5.93 12.77
C ALA A 477 -15.63 5.94 11.98
N LEU A 478 -15.57 5.24 10.84
CA LEU A 478 -14.41 5.27 9.94
C LEU A 478 -14.12 6.68 9.43
N ALA A 479 -15.14 7.39 8.94
CA ALA A 479 -14.99 8.74 8.43
C ALA A 479 -14.51 9.71 9.52
N HIS A 480 -15.02 9.57 10.74
CA HIS A 480 -14.57 10.34 11.90
C HIS A 480 -13.10 10.03 12.22
N ALA A 481 -12.74 8.76 12.42
CA ALA A 481 -11.38 8.32 12.73
C ALA A 481 -10.36 8.84 11.70
N ILE A 482 -10.66 8.67 10.41
CA ILE A 482 -9.78 9.10 9.32
C ILE A 482 -9.66 10.62 9.32
N ARG A 483 -10.76 11.37 9.45
CA ARG A 483 -10.72 12.84 9.38
C ARG A 483 -10.03 13.48 10.58
N THR A 484 -10.34 13.03 11.79
CA THR A 484 -9.92 13.72 13.02
C THR A 484 -8.62 13.19 13.59
N GLY A 485 -8.23 11.95 13.24
CA GLY A 485 -7.14 11.27 13.92
C GLY A 485 -7.46 10.93 15.38
N ALA A 486 -8.76 10.86 15.72
CA ALA A 486 -9.23 10.53 17.06
C ALA A 486 -8.69 9.18 17.54
N PRO A 487 -8.28 9.07 18.81
CA PRO A 487 -7.88 7.79 19.38
C PRO A 487 -9.07 6.83 19.50
N ALA A 488 -8.77 5.53 19.62
CA ALA A 488 -9.73 4.43 19.68
C ALA A 488 -10.97 4.69 20.56
N ARG A 489 -10.77 5.18 21.79
CA ARG A 489 -11.88 5.45 22.74
C ARG A 489 -12.81 6.57 22.26
N GLU A 490 -12.28 7.59 21.60
CA GLU A 490 -13.08 8.69 21.06
C GLU A 490 -13.86 8.22 19.82
N VAL A 491 -13.24 7.42 18.95
CA VAL A 491 -13.93 6.82 17.80
C VAL A 491 -15.11 5.93 18.24
N HIS A 492 -14.91 5.10 19.27
CA HIS A 492 -15.98 4.30 19.88
C HIS A 492 -17.08 5.18 20.51
N GLY A 493 -16.70 6.22 21.25
CA GLY A 493 -17.65 7.17 21.84
C GLY A 493 -18.48 7.90 20.77
N PHE A 494 -17.85 8.31 19.67
CA PHE A 494 -18.52 8.89 18.51
C PHE A 494 -19.52 7.90 17.90
N ALA A 495 -19.12 6.64 17.69
CA ALA A 495 -20.01 5.60 17.18
C ALA A 495 -21.25 5.38 18.09
N CYS A 496 -21.06 5.38 19.41
CA CYS A 496 -22.17 5.30 20.38
C CYS A 496 -23.11 6.51 20.29
N GLY A 497 -22.55 7.71 20.18
CA GLY A 497 -23.32 8.95 20.00
C GLY A 497 -24.13 8.94 18.70
N ARG A 498 -23.55 8.46 17.60
CA ARG A 498 -24.26 8.30 16.32
C ARG A 498 -25.38 7.27 16.40
N ALA A 499 -25.12 6.11 16.99
CA ALA A 499 -26.13 5.08 17.20
C ALA A 499 -27.37 5.62 17.93
N ALA A 500 -27.16 6.42 18.99
CA ALA A 500 -28.24 7.09 19.72
C ALA A 500 -28.95 8.15 18.87
N ALA A 501 -28.19 8.98 18.13
CA ALA A 501 -28.74 10.08 17.34
C ALA A 501 -29.64 9.62 16.18
N ILE A 502 -29.28 8.53 15.50
CA ILE A 502 -30.02 8.03 14.32
C ILE A 502 -31.07 6.96 14.65
N GLY A 503 -31.23 6.62 15.93
CA GLY A 503 -32.23 5.64 16.40
C GLY A 503 -32.04 4.25 15.81
N VAL A 504 -30.83 3.67 15.96
CA VAL A 504 -30.55 2.31 15.46
C VAL A 504 -31.31 1.23 16.22
N HIS A 505 -31.38 0.02 15.65
CA HIS A 505 -31.91 -1.15 16.32
C HIS A 505 -31.19 -1.40 17.68
N PRO A 506 -31.91 -1.71 18.78
CA PRO A 506 -31.33 -1.81 20.14
C PRO A 506 -30.15 -2.77 20.26
N THR A 507 -30.13 -3.85 19.47
CA THR A 507 -29.01 -4.81 19.47
C THR A 507 -27.71 -4.22 18.93
N VAL A 508 -27.77 -3.20 18.07
CA VAL A 508 -26.58 -2.49 17.56
C VAL A 508 -25.97 -1.63 18.67
N THR A 509 -26.80 -0.91 19.42
CA THR A 509 -26.37 -0.18 20.63
C THR A 509 -25.76 -1.13 21.65
N ALA A 510 -26.43 -2.24 21.94
CA ALA A 510 -25.92 -3.24 22.89
C ALA A 510 -24.56 -3.83 22.44
N ALA A 511 -24.36 -4.03 21.13
CA ALA A 511 -23.08 -4.51 20.59
C ALA A 511 -21.93 -3.49 20.82
N LEU A 512 -22.19 -2.19 20.64
CA LEU A 512 -21.20 -1.13 20.94
C LEU A 512 -20.85 -1.06 22.43
N GLU A 513 -21.86 -1.11 23.30
CA GLU A 513 -21.67 -1.07 24.75
C GLU A 513 -20.89 -2.31 25.23
N ALA A 514 -21.23 -3.48 24.69
CA ALA A 514 -20.54 -4.73 25.00
C ALA A 514 -19.07 -4.70 24.54
N ALA A 515 -18.74 -4.08 23.40
CA ALA A 515 -17.36 -3.95 22.95
C ALA A 515 -16.45 -3.25 23.98
N ALA A 516 -16.99 -2.28 24.74
CA ALA A 516 -16.23 -1.55 25.75
C ALA A 516 -16.19 -2.26 27.12
N THR A 517 -17.22 -3.03 27.46
CA THR A 517 -17.44 -3.55 28.82
C THR A 517 -17.20 -5.06 28.97
N ALA A 518 -17.16 -5.81 27.87
CA ALA A 518 -17.00 -7.26 27.92
C ALA A 518 -15.62 -7.68 28.44
N HIS A 519 -15.60 -8.77 29.22
CA HIS A 519 -14.37 -9.40 29.74
C HIS A 519 -13.61 -10.22 28.68
N GLY A 520 -14.06 -10.20 27.42
CA GLY A 520 -13.48 -10.95 26.31
C GLY A 520 -14.18 -10.62 25.00
N MET A 521 -13.53 -10.94 23.88
CA MET A 521 -14.10 -10.81 22.55
C MET A 521 -15.36 -11.69 22.40
N PRO A 522 -16.39 -11.26 21.63
CA PRO A 522 -17.55 -12.12 21.34
C PRO A 522 -17.14 -13.45 20.70
N VAL A 523 -17.94 -14.50 20.97
CA VAL A 523 -17.75 -15.82 20.37
C VAL A 523 -18.17 -15.78 18.89
N LEU A 524 -17.19 -15.88 17.99
CA LEU A 524 -17.41 -15.72 16.55
C LEU A 524 -17.91 -17.01 15.87
N GLU A 525 -17.50 -18.18 16.34
CA GLU A 525 -17.86 -19.50 15.78
C GLU A 525 -19.33 -19.92 15.98
N ALA A 526 -20.05 -19.26 16.89
CA ALA A 526 -21.38 -19.70 17.31
C ALA A 526 -22.46 -19.48 16.22
N SER A 527 -23.65 -20.08 16.42
CA SER A 527 -24.90 -20.02 15.63
C SER A 527 -25.00 -18.99 14.50
N PRO A 528 -25.51 -19.38 13.29
CA PRO A 528 -25.55 -18.56 12.06
C PRO A 528 -26.51 -17.35 12.08
N ARG A 529 -27.03 -16.95 13.25
CA ARG A 529 -27.83 -15.72 13.41
C ARG A 529 -26.97 -14.60 13.99
N GLY A 530 -27.11 -13.40 13.43
CA GLY A 530 -26.47 -12.19 13.96
C GLY A 530 -24.98 -12.05 13.64
N PHE A 531 -24.49 -12.63 12.54
CA PHE A 531 -23.07 -12.50 12.15
C PHE A 531 -22.62 -11.05 12.04
N VAL A 532 -23.47 -10.17 11.50
CA VAL A 532 -23.15 -8.74 11.41
C VAL A 532 -22.90 -8.10 12.79
N LEU A 533 -23.67 -8.47 13.82
CA LEU A 533 -23.50 -7.91 15.17
C LEU A 533 -22.22 -8.42 15.84
N LYS A 534 -21.89 -9.70 15.64
CA LYS A 534 -20.66 -10.29 16.17
C LYS A 534 -19.42 -9.65 15.54
N ALA A 535 -19.39 -9.54 14.21
CA ALA A 535 -18.30 -8.91 13.47
C ALA A 535 -18.11 -7.45 13.90
N PHE A 536 -19.23 -6.71 13.98
CA PHE A 536 -19.25 -5.31 14.41
C PHE A 536 -18.75 -5.13 15.85
N GLN A 537 -19.25 -5.93 16.80
CA GLN A 537 -18.77 -5.90 18.19
C GLN A 537 -17.28 -6.27 18.28
N ALA A 538 -16.84 -7.28 17.55
CA ALA A 538 -15.46 -7.76 17.58
C ALA A 538 -14.48 -6.70 17.04
N ALA A 539 -14.84 -6.00 15.97
CA ALA A 539 -14.04 -4.90 15.42
C ALA A 539 -13.85 -3.78 16.45
N PHE A 540 -14.92 -3.32 17.10
CA PHE A 540 -14.82 -2.31 18.16
C PHE A 540 -14.11 -2.83 19.42
N TYR A 541 -14.26 -4.11 19.75
CA TYR A 541 -13.54 -4.73 20.86
C TYR A 541 -12.02 -4.68 20.60
N GLN A 542 -11.58 -5.14 19.42
CA GLN A 542 -10.15 -5.08 19.09
C GLN A 542 -9.63 -3.65 19.03
N LEU A 543 -10.42 -2.70 18.50
CA LEU A 543 -10.04 -1.30 18.51
C LEU A 543 -9.73 -0.78 19.93
N LEU A 544 -10.50 -1.22 20.93
CA LEU A 544 -10.37 -0.75 22.31
C LEU A 544 -9.31 -1.49 23.13
N HIS A 545 -9.07 -2.77 22.83
CA HIS A 545 -8.34 -3.67 23.72
C HIS A 545 -7.09 -4.31 23.10
N ALA A 546 -6.93 -4.28 21.77
CA ALA A 546 -5.75 -4.86 21.13
C ALA A 546 -4.49 -4.04 21.45
N PRO A 547 -3.35 -4.69 21.75
CA PRO A 547 -2.09 -3.99 22.00
C PRO A 547 -1.48 -3.39 20.73
N SER A 548 -1.81 -3.95 19.57
CA SER A 548 -1.42 -3.45 18.25
C SER A 548 -2.46 -3.84 17.20
N LEU A 549 -2.39 -3.20 16.03
CA LEU A 549 -3.22 -3.57 14.88
C LEU A 549 -3.00 -5.03 14.47
N GLU A 550 -1.73 -5.47 14.45
CA GLU A 550 -1.37 -6.83 14.08
C GLU A 550 -1.95 -7.85 15.06
N ASP A 551 -1.78 -7.61 16.36
CA ASP A 551 -2.32 -8.50 17.40
C ASP A 551 -3.85 -8.55 17.38
N GLY A 552 -4.51 -7.42 17.10
CA GLY A 552 -5.96 -7.37 16.98
C GLY A 552 -6.49 -8.20 15.83
N LEU A 553 -5.86 -8.11 14.65
CA LEU A 553 -6.22 -8.91 13.48
C LEU A 553 -5.92 -10.39 13.67
N VAL A 554 -4.76 -10.74 14.24
CA VAL A 554 -4.42 -12.13 14.55
C VAL A 554 -5.44 -12.73 15.52
N ALA A 555 -5.83 -11.99 16.56
CA ALA A 555 -6.83 -12.44 17.53
C ALA A 555 -8.20 -12.68 16.89
N ILE A 556 -8.61 -11.86 15.91
CA ILE A 556 -9.86 -12.05 15.14
C ILE A 556 -9.84 -13.36 14.37
N VAL A 557 -8.76 -13.63 13.63
CA VAL A 557 -8.65 -14.86 12.84
C VAL A 557 -8.54 -16.10 13.73
N GLU A 558 -7.79 -16.00 14.83
CA GLU A 558 -7.65 -17.08 15.82
C GLU A 558 -8.95 -17.40 16.58
N ALA A 559 -9.96 -16.53 16.50
CA ALA A 559 -11.26 -16.80 17.09
C ALA A 559 -12.10 -17.77 16.25
N GLY A 560 -11.71 -18.05 15.00
CA GLY A 560 -12.47 -18.87 14.07
C GLY A 560 -13.79 -18.22 13.63
N GLY A 561 -14.66 -19.02 13.02
CA GLY A 561 -15.91 -18.55 12.45
C GLY A 561 -15.71 -18.00 11.05
N ASP A 562 -16.26 -16.82 10.79
CA ASP A 562 -16.24 -16.11 9.49
C ASP A 562 -14.99 -15.22 9.40
N THR A 563 -13.81 -15.84 9.30
CA THR A 563 -12.53 -15.21 9.66
C THR A 563 -12.05 -14.16 8.67
N ASP A 564 -12.24 -14.36 7.38
CA ASP A 564 -12.04 -13.38 6.30
C ASP A 564 -12.89 -12.14 6.51
N THR A 565 -14.21 -12.30 6.66
CA THR A 565 -15.11 -11.16 6.82
C THR A 565 -14.89 -10.41 8.13
N ASN A 566 -14.69 -11.14 9.24
CA ASN A 566 -14.36 -10.50 10.52
C ASN A 566 -13.01 -9.78 10.44
N GLY A 567 -12.03 -10.37 9.74
CA GLY A 567 -10.73 -9.79 9.48
C GLY A 567 -10.84 -8.50 8.66
N ALA A 568 -11.61 -8.50 7.58
CA ALA A 568 -11.84 -7.34 6.72
C ALA A 568 -12.44 -6.16 7.50
N ILE A 569 -13.51 -6.40 8.26
CA ILE A 569 -14.20 -5.39 9.06
C ILE A 569 -13.28 -4.84 10.17
N ALA A 570 -12.64 -5.72 10.94
CA ALA A 570 -11.74 -5.30 12.01
C ALA A 570 -10.51 -4.55 11.46
N GLY A 571 -9.95 -5.04 10.36
CA GLY A 571 -8.80 -4.46 9.70
C GLY A 571 -9.09 -3.06 9.18
N ALA A 572 -10.25 -2.84 8.55
CA ALA A 572 -10.67 -1.52 8.12
C ALA A 572 -10.74 -0.52 9.29
N LEU A 573 -11.35 -0.92 10.42
CA LEU A 573 -11.49 -0.05 11.59
C LEU A 573 -10.14 0.24 12.26
N LEU A 574 -9.33 -0.80 12.53
CA LEU A 574 -8.00 -0.63 13.12
C LEU A 574 -7.11 0.23 12.21
N GLY A 575 -7.13 -0.06 10.90
CA GLY A 575 -6.38 0.71 9.91
C GLY A 575 -6.79 2.17 9.82
N SER A 576 -8.08 2.48 10.01
CA SER A 576 -8.60 3.85 10.03
C SER A 576 -8.09 4.70 11.19
N VAL A 577 -7.59 4.08 12.26
CA VAL A 577 -7.04 4.75 13.45
C VAL A 577 -5.51 4.73 13.43
N HIS A 578 -4.91 3.57 13.16
CA HIS A 578 -3.45 3.41 13.26
C HIS A 578 -2.69 3.83 12.01
N GLY A 579 -3.35 3.84 10.84
CA GLY A 579 -2.76 4.20 9.56
C GLY A 579 -1.84 3.14 8.95
N VAL A 580 -1.43 3.39 7.70
CA VAL A 580 -0.72 2.43 6.84
C VAL A 580 0.60 1.91 7.42
N ARG A 581 1.33 2.73 8.18
CA ARG A 581 2.64 2.38 8.76
C ARG A 581 2.56 1.41 9.94
N ALA A 582 1.36 1.20 10.49
CA ALA A 582 1.14 0.23 11.57
C ALA A 582 1.06 -1.22 11.07
N PHE A 583 0.96 -1.45 9.76
CA PHE A 583 0.89 -2.78 9.18
C PHE A 583 2.28 -3.42 9.06
N PRO A 584 2.40 -4.74 9.29
CA PRO A 584 3.60 -5.47 8.94
C PRO A 584 3.94 -5.29 7.46
N LEU A 585 5.22 -5.02 7.14
CA LEU A 585 5.68 -4.83 5.76
C LEU A 585 5.33 -6.01 4.86
N GLN A 586 5.32 -7.22 5.43
CA GLN A 586 4.94 -8.43 4.71
C GLN A 586 3.49 -8.34 4.22
N TRP A 587 2.55 -7.86 5.02
CA TRP A 587 1.15 -7.78 4.63
C TRP A 587 0.94 -6.76 3.52
N LEU A 588 1.54 -5.57 3.68
CA LEU A 588 1.55 -4.53 2.65
C LEU A 588 2.08 -5.07 1.32
N ASP A 589 3.23 -5.75 1.34
CA ASP A 589 3.83 -6.30 0.13
C ASP A 589 2.93 -7.37 -0.52
N ARG A 590 2.35 -8.31 0.25
CA ARG A 590 1.49 -9.36 -0.32
C ARG A 590 0.26 -8.77 -1.01
N VAL A 591 -0.36 -7.76 -0.41
CA VAL A 591 -1.51 -7.04 -1.00
C VAL A 591 -1.06 -6.30 -2.27
N LEU A 592 -0.03 -5.45 -2.20
CA LEU A 592 0.39 -4.60 -3.34
C LEU A 592 1.03 -5.37 -4.51
N THR A 593 1.35 -6.65 -4.31
CA THR A 593 1.88 -7.53 -5.36
C THR A 593 0.90 -8.59 -5.85
N CYS A 594 -0.34 -8.57 -5.36
CA CYS A 594 -1.33 -9.57 -5.70
C CYS A 594 -1.94 -9.37 -7.09
N ARG A 595 -1.60 -10.29 -8.00
CA ARG A 595 -2.08 -10.31 -9.38
C ARG A 595 -2.51 -11.73 -9.75
N PRO A 596 -3.75 -12.13 -9.44
CA PRO A 596 -4.32 -13.42 -9.81
C PRO A 596 -4.65 -13.47 -11.31
N LEU A 597 -3.61 -13.41 -12.14
CA LEU A 597 -3.73 -13.39 -13.60
C LEU A 597 -4.03 -14.80 -14.14
N TYR A 598 -4.91 -14.90 -15.13
CA TYR A 598 -5.25 -16.15 -15.81
C TYR A 598 -4.02 -16.81 -16.47
N GLY A 599 -3.95 -18.15 -16.41
CA GLY A 599 -2.92 -18.96 -17.08
C GLY A 599 -1.55 -18.93 -16.39
N LEU A 600 -1.51 -18.47 -15.14
CA LEU A 600 -0.29 -18.28 -14.39
C LEU A 600 -0.07 -19.40 -13.38
N ALA A 601 1.16 -19.90 -13.31
CA ALA A 601 1.51 -20.96 -12.36
C ALA A 601 1.20 -20.54 -10.92
N GLY A 602 0.50 -21.41 -10.17
CA GLY A 602 0.09 -21.18 -8.78
C GLY A 602 -1.16 -20.32 -8.61
N VAL A 603 -1.82 -19.86 -9.68
CA VAL A 603 -3.09 -19.11 -9.58
C VAL A 603 -4.27 -20.03 -9.91
N GLU A 604 -4.96 -20.51 -8.89
CA GLU A 604 -6.16 -21.36 -9.05
C GLU A 604 -7.45 -20.54 -9.24
N ARG A 605 -7.46 -19.32 -8.69
CA ARG A 605 -8.61 -18.41 -8.70
C ARG A 605 -8.29 -17.12 -9.46
N PRO A 606 -8.16 -17.16 -10.80
CA PRO A 606 -7.84 -15.95 -11.55
C PRO A 606 -8.99 -14.95 -11.49
N ARG A 607 -8.66 -13.66 -11.37
CA ARG A 607 -9.64 -12.56 -11.31
C ARG A 607 -9.26 -11.45 -12.29
N PRO A 608 -10.23 -10.77 -12.93
CA PRO A 608 -9.96 -9.57 -13.73
C PRO A 608 -9.22 -8.45 -12.95
N PRO A 609 -8.44 -7.58 -13.63
CA PRO A 609 -7.62 -6.54 -12.99
C PRO A 609 -8.37 -5.56 -12.09
N GLU A 610 -9.64 -5.28 -12.38
CA GLU A 610 -10.47 -4.40 -11.57
C GLU A 610 -10.68 -4.90 -10.13
N PHE A 611 -10.47 -6.19 -9.88
CA PHE A 611 -10.56 -6.83 -8.56
C PHE A 611 -9.20 -6.98 -7.87
N TRP A 612 -8.10 -6.55 -8.52
CA TRP A 612 -6.78 -6.65 -7.91
C TRP A 612 -6.56 -5.51 -6.89
N PRO A 613 -5.90 -5.77 -5.76
CA PRO A 613 -5.68 -4.78 -4.70
C PRO A 613 -4.38 -3.96 -4.89
N VAL A 614 -3.72 -4.07 -6.04
CA VAL A 614 -2.36 -3.54 -6.27
C VAL A 614 -2.24 -2.02 -6.19
N ASP A 615 -3.36 -1.31 -6.28
CA ASP A 615 -3.46 0.15 -6.23
C ASP A 615 -4.17 0.67 -4.99
N ALA A 616 -4.31 -0.16 -3.95
CA ALA A 616 -5.03 0.19 -2.72
C ALA A 616 -4.63 1.55 -2.13
N LEU A 617 -3.33 1.86 -2.08
CA LEU A 617 -2.85 3.13 -1.52
C LEU A 617 -3.29 4.34 -2.34
N THR A 618 -3.23 4.22 -3.67
CA THR A 618 -3.65 5.27 -4.61
C THR A 618 -5.18 5.41 -4.61
N LEU A 619 -5.89 4.28 -4.56
CA LEU A 619 -7.35 4.25 -4.54
C LEU A 619 -7.91 4.91 -3.27
N ALA A 620 -7.25 4.73 -2.12
CA ALA A 620 -7.60 5.43 -0.88
C ALA A 620 -7.44 6.96 -1.01
N GLU A 621 -6.37 7.43 -1.67
CA GLU A 621 -6.17 8.86 -1.95
C GLU A 621 -7.26 9.41 -2.87
N HIS A 622 -7.60 8.67 -3.93
CA HIS A 622 -8.69 9.04 -4.83
C HIS A 622 -10.06 9.09 -4.14
N LEU A 623 -10.33 8.20 -3.19
CA LEU A 623 -11.57 8.23 -2.42
C LEU A 623 -11.70 9.52 -1.60
N LEU A 624 -10.62 9.94 -0.92
CA LEU A 624 -10.61 11.23 -0.21
C LEU A 624 -10.88 12.40 -1.18
N LEU A 625 -10.21 12.42 -2.32
CA LEU A 625 -10.36 13.48 -3.33
C LEU A 625 -11.73 13.47 -4.02
N ALA A 626 -12.34 12.30 -4.19
CA ALA A 626 -13.71 12.16 -4.68
C ALA A 626 -14.73 12.68 -3.68
N GLY A 627 -14.45 12.57 -2.37
CA GLY A 627 -15.30 13.13 -1.32
C GLY A 627 -15.22 14.65 -1.22
N ALA A 628 -14.08 15.25 -1.51
CA ALA A 628 -13.85 16.69 -1.38
C ALA A 628 -14.48 17.53 -2.52
N GLY A 629 -14.85 16.91 -3.63
CA GLY A 629 -15.50 17.55 -4.79
C GLY A 629 -17.00 17.30 -4.79
#